data_AF-A0AAW1FUB7-F1
#
_entry.id   AF-A0AAW1FUB7-F1
#
_cell.length_a   1.000
_cell.length_b   1.000
_cell.length_c   1.000
_cell.angle_alpha   90.00
_cell.angle_beta   90.00
_cell.angle_gamma   90.00
#
_symmetry.space_group_name_H-M   'P 1'
#
loop_
_entity.id
_entity.type
_entity.pdbx_description
1 polymer ?
#
loop_
_entity_poly.entity_id
_entity_poly.type
_entity_poly.pdbx_seq_one_letter_code
_entity_poly.pdbx_strand_id
1 'polypeptide(L)' 'MSSKVSDKEDTFEGPSALKEELNKKIKEQKVVLDELSNLKKNRKVYIQQRNSNIFFLADRRQTLGSCKSKLMAVN' A
#
# COMPACT_ATOMS: atom_id res chain seq x y z
N MET A 1 12.81 -10.21 41.04
CA MET A 1 11.35 -10.23 41.31
C MET A 1 10.87 -8.80 41.11
N SER A 2 10.04 -8.44 40.14
CA SER A 2 8.79 -9.05 39.72
C SER A 2 8.58 -8.82 38.23
N SER A 3 8.25 -9.89 37.51
CA SER A 3 7.93 -9.90 36.09
C SER A 3 6.58 -9.23 35.86
N LYS A 4 6.56 -8.13 35.11
CA LYS A 4 5.32 -7.68 34.44
C LYS A 4 5.27 -8.37 33.09
N VAL A 5 4.62 -9.52 33.08
CA VAL A 5 4.16 -10.20 31.87
C VAL A 5 3.11 -9.28 31.27
N SER A 6 3.49 -8.55 30.22
CA SER A 6 2.52 -7.90 29.35
C SER A 6 1.89 -9.00 28.52
N ASP A 7 0.72 -9.45 28.95
CA ASP A 7 -0.23 -10.18 28.13
C ASP A 7 -0.62 -9.26 26.96
N LYS A 8 0.16 -9.31 25.88
CA LYS A 8 -0.34 -8.93 24.58
C LYS A 8 -1.26 -10.06 24.17
N GLU A 9 -2.53 -9.88 24.48
CA GLU A 9 -3.61 -10.61 23.84
C GLU A 9 -3.39 -10.46 22.33
N ASP A 10 -2.88 -11.51 21.70
CA ASP A 10 -3.05 -11.74 20.28
C ASP A 10 -4.56 -11.87 20.06
N THR A 11 -5.24 -10.73 19.92
CA THR A 11 -6.59 -10.70 19.37
C THR A 11 -6.45 -11.14 17.93
N PHE A 12 -6.49 -12.46 17.74
CA PHE A 12 -6.71 -13.11 16.46
C PHE A 12 -8.14 -12.78 16.03
N GLU A 13 -8.35 -11.53 15.63
CA GLU A 13 -9.47 -11.13 14.79
C GLU A 13 -9.27 -11.92 13.50
N GLY A 14 -10.11 -12.94 13.31
CA GLY A 14 -9.96 -13.95 12.28
C GLY A 14 -10.15 -13.40 10.85
N PRO A 15 -10.69 -14.19 9.91
CA PRO A 15 -10.77 -13.81 8.49
C PRO A 15 -11.41 -12.43 8.18
N SER A 16 -12.12 -11.82 9.13
CA SER A 16 -12.60 -10.44 9.08
C SER A 16 -11.48 -9.39 9.03
N ALA A 17 -10.47 -9.45 9.91
CA ALA A 17 -9.40 -8.44 9.96
C ALA A 17 -8.53 -8.48 8.69
N LEU A 18 -8.22 -9.67 8.20
CA LEU A 18 -7.50 -9.85 6.94
C LEU A 18 -8.29 -9.27 5.74
N LYS A 19 -9.61 -9.45 5.73
CA LYS A 19 -10.51 -8.89 4.72
C LYS A 19 -10.57 -7.37 4.79
N GLU A 20 -10.62 -6.80 5.99
CA GLU A 20 -10.59 -5.34 6.19
C GLU A 20 -9.26 -4.72 5.77
N GLU A 21 -8.14 -5.34 6.13
CA GLU A 21 -6.81 -4.88 5.72
C GLU A 21 -6.66 -4.95 4.19
N LEU A 22 -7.17 -6.01 3.56
CA LEU A 22 -7.20 -6.13 2.11
C LEU A 22 -8.05 -5.03 1.47
N ASN A 23 -9.26 -4.78 1.99
CA ASN A 23 -10.13 -3.71 1.51
C ASN A 23 -9.48 -2.32 1.64
N LYS A 24 -8.73 -2.09 2.73
CA LYS A 24 -7.96 -0.85 2.91
C LYS A 24 -6.88 -0.71 1.83
N LYS A 25 -6.09 -1.76 1.59
CA LYS A 25 -5.07 -1.78 0.51
C LYS A 25 -5.68 -1.54 -0.86
N ILE A 26 -6.85 -2.11 -1.16
CA ILE A 26 -7.58 -1.86 -2.42
C ILE A 26 -7.98 -0.39 -2.54
N LYS A 27 -8.53 0.21 -1.48
CA LYS A 27 -8.93 1.63 -1.48
C LYS A 27 -7.73 2.54 -1.71
N GLU A 28 -6.63 2.32 -1.00
CA GLU A 28 -5.39 3.06 -1.18
C GLU A 28 -4.86 2.93 -2.61
N GLN A 29 -4.87 1.72 -3.18
CA GLN A 29 -4.41 1.47 -4.54
C GLN A 29 -5.29 2.17 -5.60
N LYS A 30 -6.59 2.30 -5.37
CA LYS A 30 -7.52 3.07 -6.23
C LYS A 30 -7.19 4.56 -6.21
N VAL A 31 -6.97 5.13 -5.03
CA VAL A 31 -6.58 6.54 -4.87
C VAL A 31 -5.29 6.83 -5.62
N VAL A 32 -4.25 6.00 -5.41
CA VAL A 32 -2.96 6.16 -6.12
C VAL A 32 -3.13 6.11 -7.64
N LEU A 33 -4.00 5.23 -8.15
CA LEU A 33 -4.25 5.10 -9.58
C LEU A 33 -4.93 6.35 -10.15
N ASP A 34 -5.92 6.90 -9.45
CA ASP A 34 -6.60 8.13 -9.84
C ASP A 34 -5.62 9.32 -9.86
N GLU A 35 -4.86 9.50 -8.78
CA GLU A 35 -3.83 10.55 -8.67
C GLU A 35 -2.79 10.47 -9.80
N LEU A 36 -2.27 9.27 -10.09
CA LEU A 36 -1.31 9.07 -11.18
C LEU A 36 -1.91 9.31 -12.57
N SER A 37 -3.20 9.03 -12.75
CA SER A 37 -3.90 9.23 -14.02
C SER A 37 -4.17 10.70 -14.31
N ASN A 38 -4.48 11.48 -13.27
CA ASN A 38 -4.75 12.91 -13.33
C ASN A 38 -3.46 13.76 -13.25
N LEU A 39 -2.31 13.13 -13.02
CA LEU A 39 -1.02 13.79 -12.96
C LEU A 39 -0.65 14.47 -14.30
N LYS A 40 -0.26 15.75 -14.25
CA LYS A 40 0.20 16.52 -15.43
C LYS A 40 1.37 15.82 -16.14
N LYS A 41 1.44 15.91 -17.48
CA LYS A 41 2.36 15.13 -18.35
C LYS A 41 3.85 15.17 -17.96
N ASN A 42 4.34 16.28 -17.43
CA ASN A 42 5.78 16.49 -17.16
C ASN A 42 6.16 16.43 -15.67
N ARG A 43 5.26 15.91 -14.82
CA ARG A 43 5.57 15.74 -13.39
C ARG A 43 6.36 14.45 -13.19
N LYS A 44 7.43 14.55 -12.39
CA LYS A 44 8.23 13.41 -11.98
C LYS A 44 7.45 12.57 -10.96
N VAL A 45 7.48 11.26 -11.14
CA VAL A 45 6.94 10.29 -10.20
C VAL A 45 8.11 9.67 -9.46
N TYR A 46 7.98 9.57 -8.15
CA TYR A 46 8.98 8.91 -7.31
C TYR A 46 8.34 7.76 -6.56
N ILE A 47 9.05 6.63 -6.48
CA ILE A 47 8.63 5.46 -5.73
C ILE A 47 9.53 5.33 -4.51
N GLN A 48 8.89 5.20 -3.35
CA GLN A 48 9.60 4.95 -2.09
C GLN A 48 10.08 3.50 -2.01
N GLN A 49 11.34 3.30 -1.64
CA GLN A 49 11.88 1.98 -1.31
C GLN A 49 11.29 1.50 0.02
N ARG A 50 10.90 0.21 0.08
CA ARG A 50 10.34 -0.39 1.30
C ARG A 50 11.27 -0.22 2.50
N ASN A 51 10.67 0.08 3.65
CA ASN A 51 11.33 0.23 4.95
C ASN A 51 12.41 1.32 5.00
N SER A 52 12.32 2.32 4.11
CA SER A 52 13.24 3.45 4.08
C SER A 52 12.53 4.71 3.60
N ASN A 53 13.12 5.88 3.81
CA ASN A 53 12.64 7.14 3.26
C ASN A 53 13.37 7.53 1.97
N ILE A 54 13.87 6.54 1.22
CA ILE A 54 14.57 6.75 -0.04
C ILE A 54 13.56 6.68 -1.19
N PHE A 55 13.63 7.64 -2.10
CA PHE A 55 12.74 7.78 -3.25
C PHE A 55 13.52 7.68 -4.55
N PHE A 56 13.10 6.80 -5.45
CA PHE A 56 13.68 6.65 -6.78
C PHE A 56 12.78 7.25 -7.84
N LEU A 57 13.37 7.95 -8.81
CA LEU A 57 12.64 8.42 -9.98
C LEU A 57 12.12 7.20 -10.77
N ALA A 58 10.84 7.22 -11.10
CA ALA A 58 10.19 6.13 -11.82
C ALA A 58 9.49 6.63 -13.07
N ASP A 59 9.37 5.75 -14.07
CA ASP A 59 8.56 6.04 -15.24
C ASP A 59 7.07 6.06 -14.88
N ARG A 60 6.38 7.12 -15.29
CA ARG A 60 4.96 7.33 -14.96
C ARG A 60 4.08 6.24 -15.56
N ARG A 61 4.33 5.86 -16.82
CA ARG A 61 3.49 4.88 -17.53
C ARG A 61 3.65 3.49 -16.93
N GLN A 62 4.89 3.11 -16.63
CA GLN A 62 5.22 1.87 -15.94
C GLN A 62 4.60 1.83 -14.54
N THR A 63 4.69 2.92 -13.78
CA THR A 63 4.11 3.00 -12.42
C THR A 63 2.58 2.88 -12.47
N LEU A 64 1.92 3.58 -13.40
CA LEU A 64 0.48 3.47 -13.62
C LEU A 64 0.07 2.05 -14.01
N GLY A 65 0.83 1.40 -14.91
CA GLY A 65 0.61 0.01 -15.32
C GLY A 65 0.73 -0.96 -14.15
N SER A 66 1.79 -0.83 -13.34
CA SER A 66 1.98 -1.66 -12.15
C SER A 66 0.86 -1.50 -11.13
N CYS A 67 0.37 -0.26 -10.92
CA CYS A 67 -0.77 0.01 -10.04
C CYS A 67 -2.06 -0.66 -10.54
N LYS A 68 -2.32 -0.62 -11.85
CA LYS A 68 -3.45 -1.33 -12.48
C LYS A 68 -3.36 -2.85 -12.29
N SER A 69 -2.20 -3.44 -12.58
CA SER A 69 -2.00 -4.89 -12.42
C SER A 69 -2.15 -5.35 -10.98
N LYS A 70 -1.65 -4.58 -10.00
CA LYS A 70 -1.83 -4.89 -8.57
C LYS A 70 -3.30 -4.88 -8.16
N LEU A 71 -4.09 -3.94 -8.69
CA LEU A 71 -5.51 -3.87 -8.40
C LEU A 71 -6.28 -5.03 -9.04
N MET A 72 -5.91 -5.43 -10.26
CA MET A 72 -6.53 -6.56 -10.96
C MET A 72 -6.19 -7.91 -10.33
N ALA A 73 -4.98 -8.09 -9.78
CA ALA A 73 -4.55 -9.33 -9.14
C ALA A 73 -5.21 -9.61 -7.77
N VAL A 74 -6.04 -8.69 -7.27
CA VAL A 74 -6.75 -8.82 -5.99
C VAL A 74 -8.22 -9.23 -6.17
N ASN A 75 -8.73 -9.23 -7.41
CA ASN A 75 -10.05 -9.74 -7.78
C ASN A 75 -9.95 -11.13 -8.39
#